data_AF-A0A0U0WGY4-F1
#
_entry.id   AF-A0A0U0WGY4-F1
#
_cell.length_a   1.000
_cell.length_b   1.000
_cell.length_c   1.000
_cell.angle_alpha   90.00
_cell.angle_beta   90.00
_cell.angle_gamma   90.00
#
_symmetry.space_group_name_H-M   'P 1'
#
loop_
_entity.id
_entity.type
_entity.pdbx_description
1 polymer ?
#
loop_
_entity_poly.entity_id
_entity_poly.type
_entity_poly.pdbx_seq_one_letter_code
_entity_poly.pdbx_strand_id
1 'polypeptide(L)'
;MDSATGEQYASAEPDPVAPAAAGAVAHLNADHADALAAMARAFGGYPDADTAACTGVDRYGLDLRVHTPRGVAYTRVGFPERLASADQLRSATAELARSARHSS
;
A
#
# COMPACT_ATOMS: atom_id res chain seq x y z
N MET A 1 22.10 1.62 -10.03
CA MET A 1 21.65 0.37 -9.37
C MET A 1 22.24 0.39 -7.99
N ASP A 2 21.39 0.25 -6.97
CA ASP A 2 21.89 0.09 -5.61
C ASP A 2 22.40 -1.36 -5.43
N SER A 3 23.43 -1.55 -4.61
CA SER A 3 24.04 -2.86 -4.37
C SER A 3 24.06 -3.15 -2.88
N ALA A 4 23.73 -4.38 -2.49
CA ALA A 4 23.86 -4.84 -1.11
C ALA A 4 25.12 -5.71 -0.95
N THR A 5 25.79 -5.60 0.19
CA THR A 5 26.87 -6.53 0.56
C THR A 5 26.27 -7.90 0.92
N GLY A 6 27.11 -8.94 0.90
CA GLY A 6 26.68 -10.28 1.33
C GLY A 6 26.23 -10.32 2.79
N GLU A 7 26.84 -9.51 3.66
CA GLU A 7 26.45 -9.38 5.07
C GLU A 7 25.07 -8.73 5.22
N GLN A 8 24.82 -7.63 4.50
CA GLN A 8 23.52 -6.97 4.49
C GLN A 8 22.41 -7.91 4.01
N TYR A 9 22.67 -8.71 2.98
CA TYR A 9 21.74 -9.73 2.49
C TYR A 9 21.48 -10.82 3.53
N ALA A 10 22.54 -11.35 4.17
CA ALA A 10 22.41 -12.41 5.16
C ALA A 10 21.70 -11.97 6.45
N SER A 11 21.81 -10.68 6.83
CA SER A 11 21.13 -10.11 8.00
C SER A 11 19.71 -9.62 7.71
N ALA A 12 19.29 -9.56 6.44
CA ALA A 12 17.97 -9.08 6.06
C ALA A 12 16.88 -10.11 6.38
N GLU A 13 15.68 -9.62 6.65
CA GLU A 13 14.50 -10.46 6.85
C GLU A 13 13.62 -10.45 5.59
N PRO A 14 13.21 -11.61 5.05
CA PRO A 14 12.21 -11.68 4.01
C PRO A 14 10.90 -11.04 4.45
N ASP A 15 10.20 -10.35 3.56
CA ASP A 15 8.91 -9.75 3.90
C ASP A 15 7.85 -10.82 4.27
N PRO A 16 7.20 -10.75 5.44
CA PRO A 16 6.23 -11.75 5.88
C PRO A 16 4.85 -11.59 5.20
N VAL A 17 4.63 -10.50 4.47
CA VAL A 17 3.35 -10.17 3.82
C VAL A 17 3.43 -10.40 2.31
N ALA A 18 4.50 -9.94 1.66
CA ALA A 18 4.61 -9.91 0.20
C ALA A 18 4.35 -11.26 -0.49
N PRO A 19 4.84 -12.42 0.01
CA PRO A 19 4.57 -13.72 -0.62
C PRO A 19 3.08 -14.10 -0.64
N ALA A 20 2.29 -13.61 0.31
CA ALA A 20 0.86 -13.89 0.42
C ALA A 20 -0.02 -12.72 -0.08
N ALA A 21 0.59 -11.62 -0.53
CA ALA A 21 -0.11 -10.37 -0.83
C ALA A 21 -1.01 -10.45 -2.07
N ALA A 22 -0.77 -11.38 -3.01
CA ALA A 22 -1.51 -11.43 -4.28
C ALA A 22 -3.04 -11.51 -4.09
N GLY A 23 -3.51 -12.34 -3.16
CA GLY A 23 -4.93 -12.44 -2.84
C GLY A 23 -5.50 -11.16 -2.22
N ALA A 24 -4.71 -10.49 -1.37
CA ALA A 24 -5.11 -9.23 -0.76
C ALA A 24 -5.16 -8.09 -1.78
N VAL A 25 -4.19 -7.99 -2.69
CA VAL A 25 -4.17 -7.02 -3.79
C VAL A 25 -5.41 -7.20 -4.67
N ALA A 26 -5.73 -8.43 -5.06
CA ALA A 26 -6.91 -8.72 -5.86
C ALA A 26 -8.21 -8.30 -5.15
N HIS A 27 -8.36 -8.65 -3.87
CA HIS A 27 -9.51 -8.26 -3.06
C HIS A 27 -9.64 -6.74 -2.89
N LEU A 28 -8.54 -6.04 -2.57
CA LEU A 28 -8.53 -4.58 -2.45
C LEU A 28 -8.97 -3.90 -3.74
N ASN A 29 -8.51 -4.38 -4.89
CA ASN A 29 -8.86 -3.81 -6.19
C ASN A 29 -10.30 -4.12 -6.61
N ALA A 30 -10.83 -5.30 -6.26
CA ALA A 30 -12.19 -5.69 -6.62
C ALA A 30 -13.24 -4.96 -5.75
N ASP A 31 -12.99 -4.87 -4.45
CA ASP A 31 -14.03 -4.50 -3.48
C ASP A 31 -13.80 -3.14 -2.82
N HIS A 32 -12.60 -2.55 -2.94
CA HIS A 32 -12.19 -1.37 -2.17
C HIS A 32 -11.54 -0.24 -2.99
N ALA A 33 -11.85 -0.15 -4.30
CA ALA A 33 -11.27 0.88 -5.18
C ALA A 33 -11.47 2.33 -4.66
N ASP A 34 -12.65 2.63 -4.11
CA ASP A 34 -12.94 3.96 -3.54
C ASP A 34 -12.09 4.25 -2.29
N ALA A 35 -11.86 3.24 -1.45
CA ALA A 35 -11.00 3.38 -0.28
C ALA A 35 -9.54 3.60 -0.69
N LEU A 36 -9.05 2.90 -1.72
CA LEU A 36 -7.72 3.12 -2.27
C LEU A 36 -7.57 4.55 -2.83
N ALA A 37 -8.59 5.07 -3.53
CA ALA A 37 -8.58 6.44 -4.00
C ALA A 37 -8.57 7.45 -2.84
N ALA A 38 -9.36 7.20 -1.78
CA ALA A 38 -9.35 8.04 -0.58
C ALA A 38 -7.98 8.03 0.11
N MET A 39 -7.32 6.87 0.22
CA MET A 39 -5.95 6.78 0.77
C MET A 39 -4.95 7.55 -0.08
N ALA A 40 -5.03 7.46 -1.41
CA ALA A 40 -4.15 8.20 -2.32
C ALA A 40 -4.30 9.73 -2.15
N ARG A 41 -5.54 10.21 -1.93
CA ARG A 41 -5.84 11.62 -1.65
C ARG A 41 -5.31 12.07 -0.29
N ALA A 42 -5.62 11.31 0.76
CA ALA A 42 -5.29 11.69 2.13
C ALA A 42 -3.80 11.54 2.47
N PHE A 43 -3.18 10.46 2.02
CA PHE A 43 -1.84 10.06 2.46
C PHE A 43 -0.84 9.88 1.32
N GLY A 44 -1.32 9.67 0.10
CA GLY A 44 -0.48 9.43 -1.07
C GLY A 44 0.04 10.70 -1.75
N GLY A 45 -0.39 11.89 -1.33
CA GLY A 45 0.02 13.16 -1.94
C GLY A 45 -0.65 13.46 -3.29
N TYR A 46 -1.71 12.74 -3.65
CA TYR A 46 -2.51 12.96 -4.87
C TYR A 46 -3.93 13.38 -4.50
N PRO A 47 -4.14 14.61 -3.99
CA PRO A 47 -5.47 15.10 -3.57
C PRO A 47 -6.47 15.13 -4.72
N ASP A 48 -5.98 15.17 -5.96
CA ASP A 48 -6.73 15.13 -7.22
C ASP A 48 -6.86 13.73 -7.84
N ALA A 49 -6.62 12.66 -7.07
CA ALA A 49 -6.82 11.30 -7.55
C ALA A 49 -8.28 11.05 -7.90
N ASP A 50 -8.56 10.51 -9.08
CA ASP A 50 -9.89 10.05 -9.49
C ASP A 50 -10.10 8.60 -9.06
N THR A 51 -9.14 7.74 -9.38
CA THR A 51 -9.13 6.31 -9.03
C THR A 51 -7.75 5.86 -8.60
N ALA A 52 -7.68 4.77 -7.84
CA ALA A 52 -6.43 4.12 -7.49
C ALA A 52 -6.59 2.60 -7.51
N ALA A 53 -5.51 1.91 -7.89
CA ALA A 53 -5.40 0.46 -7.82
C ALA A 53 -4.14 0.09 -7.05
N CYS A 54 -4.26 -0.87 -6.12
CA CYS A 54 -3.14 -1.46 -5.42
C CYS A 54 -2.34 -2.34 -6.39
N THR A 55 -1.03 -2.16 -6.40
CA THR A 55 -0.08 -2.87 -7.26
C THR A 55 0.89 -3.74 -6.47
N GLY A 56 1.05 -3.46 -5.18
CA GLY A 56 1.92 -4.19 -4.27
C GLY A 56 1.56 -3.91 -2.82
N VAL A 57 1.87 -4.89 -1.96
CA VAL A 57 1.76 -4.78 -0.51
C VAL A 57 2.96 -5.49 0.11
N ASP A 58 3.55 -4.85 1.09
CA ASP A 58 4.61 -5.41 1.92
C ASP A 58 4.34 -5.07 3.40
N ARG A 59 5.26 -5.42 4.31
CA ARG A 59 5.08 -5.19 5.75
C ARG A 59 4.93 -3.72 6.15
N TYR A 60 5.27 -2.78 5.28
CA TYR A 60 5.29 -1.35 5.58
C TYR A 60 4.16 -0.57 4.90
N GLY A 61 3.49 -1.10 3.88
CA GLY A 61 2.42 -0.34 3.22
C GLY A 61 1.92 -0.91 1.90
N LEU A 62 1.22 -0.04 1.17
CA LEU A 62 0.57 -0.28 -0.11
C LEU A 62 1.23 0.56 -1.21
N ASP A 63 1.57 -0.05 -2.33
CA ASP A 63 1.94 0.66 -3.55
C ASP A 63 0.71 0.84 -4.44
N LEU A 64 0.41 2.09 -4.81
CA LEU A 64 -0.80 2.45 -5.54
C LEU A 64 -0.43 3.03 -6.91
N ARG A 65 -1.08 2.52 -7.96
CA ARG A 65 -1.20 3.23 -9.24
C ARG A 65 -2.40 4.16 -9.16
N VAL A 66 -2.20 5.44 -9.42
CA VAL A 66 -3.20 6.49 -9.26
C VAL A 66 -3.49 7.11 -10.63
N HIS A 67 -4.78 7.28 -10.94
CA HIS A 67 -5.21 8.08 -12.08
C HIS A 67 -5.65 9.44 -11.59
N THR A 68 -5.12 10.49 -12.21
CA THR A 68 -5.47 11.89 -11.95
C THR A 68 -5.78 12.59 -13.28
N PRO A 69 -6.37 13.80 -13.26
CA PRO A 69 -6.52 14.61 -14.48
C PRO A 69 -5.19 14.96 -15.16
N ARG A 70 -4.07 14.91 -14.43
CA ARG A 70 -2.71 15.16 -14.95
C ARG A 70 -2.07 13.92 -15.58
N GLY A 71 -2.73 12.76 -15.50
CA GLY A 71 -2.23 11.47 -16.00
C GLY A 71 -2.08 10.41 -14.90
N VAL A 72 -1.40 9.32 -15.28
CA VAL A 72 -1.11 8.18 -14.39
C VAL A 72 0.14 8.46 -13.57
N ALA A 73 0.07 8.18 -12.28
CA ALA A 73 1.20 8.28 -11.36
C ALA A 73 1.25 7.07 -10.42
N TYR A 74 2.32 7.00 -9.63
CA TYR A 74 2.53 5.97 -8.62
C TYR A 74 2.83 6.63 -7.28
N THR A 75 2.24 6.08 -6.23
CA THR A 75 2.48 6.53 -4.86
C THR A 75 2.53 5.35 -3.91
N ARG A 76 2.96 5.62 -2.69
CA ARG A 76 3.00 4.65 -1.62
C ARG A 76 2.30 5.21 -0.39
N VAL A 77 1.46 4.38 0.22
CA VAL A 77 0.80 4.71 1.49
C VAL A 77 1.28 3.75 2.56
N GLY A 78 1.95 4.29 3.58
CA GLY A 78 2.50 3.52 4.69
C GLY A 78 1.45 3.09 5.70
N PHE A 79 1.62 1.91 6.29
CA PHE A 79 0.95 1.56 7.53
C PHE A 79 1.53 2.39 8.70
N PRO A 80 0.72 2.70 9.75
CA PRO A 80 1.24 3.38 10.93
C PRO A 80 2.35 2.60 11.65
N GLU A 81 2.28 1.27 11.62
CA GLU A 81 3.27 0.37 12.19
C GLU A 81 3.62 -0.75 11.21
N ARG A 82 4.85 -1.29 11.32
CA ARG A 82 5.29 -2.43 10.52
C ARG A 82 4.48 -3.67 10.88
N LEU A 83 4.07 -4.43 9.88
CA LEU A 83 3.42 -5.71 10.08
C LEU A 83 4.46 -6.80 10.38
N ALA A 84 4.15 -7.68 11.31
CA ALA A 84 4.92 -8.87 11.65
C ALA A 84 4.43 -10.12 10.89
N SER A 85 3.18 -10.14 10.42
CA SER A 85 2.61 -11.25 9.67
C SER A 85 1.51 -10.80 8.69
N ALA A 86 1.22 -11.65 7.70
CA ALA A 86 0.15 -11.42 6.71
C ALA A 86 -1.25 -11.30 7.35
N ASP A 87 -1.49 -11.95 8.49
CA ASP A 87 -2.80 -11.90 9.18
C ASP A 87 -3.17 -10.48 9.66
N GLN A 88 -2.17 -9.64 9.89
CA GLN A 88 -2.37 -8.25 10.32
C GLN A 88 -2.76 -7.32 9.16
N LEU A 89 -2.60 -7.76 7.91
CA LEU A 89 -2.81 -6.92 6.74
C LEU A 89 -4.23 -6.37 6.67
N ARG A 90 -5.23 -7.23 6.88
CA ARG A 90 -6.64 -6.84 6.80
C ARG A 90 -6.98 -5.72 7.78
N SER A 91 -6.56 -5.85 9.04
CA SER A 91 -6.83 -4.84 10.06
C SER A 91 -6.10 -3.52 9.76
N ALA A 92 -4.84 -3.59 9.33
CA ALA A 92 -4.05 -2.41 9.00
C ALA A 92 -4.63 -1.63 7.80
N THR A 93 -5.06 -2.33 6.73
CA THR A 93 -5.71 -1.68 5.58
C THR A 93 -7.06 -1.08 5.94
N ALA A 94 -7.83 -1.74 6.81
CA ALA A 94 -9.13 -1.23 7.26
C ALA A 94 -8.98 0.03 8.13
N GLU A 95 -7.93 0.08 8.97
CA GLU A 95 -7.59 1.26 9.74
C GLU A 95 -7.19 2.43 8.85
N LEU A 96 -6.28 2.19 7.90
CA LEU A 96 -5.86 3.19 6.92
C LEU A 96 -7.06 3.75 6.14
N ALA A 97 -8.00 2.88 5.72
CA ALA A 97 -9.20 3.29 5.01
C ALA A 97 -10.11 4.18 5.88
N ARG A 98 -10.22 3.85 7.17
CA ARG A 98 -11.00 4.63 8.13
C ARG A 98 -10.37 6.01 8.35
N SER A 99 -9.07 6.05 8.59
CA SER A 99 -8.33 7.30 8.78
C SER A 99 -8.45 8.21 7.56
N ALA A 100 -8.33 7.68 6.34
CA ALA A 100 -8.47 8.45 5.11
C ALA A 100 -9.84 9.14 4.99
N ARG A 101 -10.93 8.49 5.43
CA ARG A 101 -12.28 9.09 5.43
C ARG A 101 -12.46 10.21 6.45
N HIS A 102 -11.61 10.29 7.47
CA HIS A 102 -11.64 11.35 8.48
C HIS A 102 -10.66 12.49 8.18
N SER A 103 -9.85 12.36 7.12
CA SER A 103 -8.88 13.37 6.70
C SER A 103 -9.39 14.28 5.57
N SER A 104 -10.61 14.03 5.05
CA SER A 104 -11.26 14.82 4.00
C SER A 104 -12.05 16.00 4.54
#